data_AF-X1KQT6-F1
#
_entry.id   AF-X1KQT6-F1
#
_cell.length_a   1.000
_cell.length_b   1.000
_cell.length_c   1.000
_cell.angle_alpha   90.00
_cell.angle_beta   90.00
_cell.angle_gamma   90.00
#
_symmetry.space_group_name_H-M   'P 1'
#
loop_
_entity.id
_entity.type
_entity.pdbx_description
1 polymer ?
#
loop_
_entity_poly.entity_id
_entity_poly.type
_entity_poly.pdbx_seq_one_letter_code
_entity_poly.pdbx_strand_id
1 'polypeptide(L)'
;NCRFCSKIGKRKYVEASLEQVLEEVEEVIDLGFNYVVFGDDNIGINESRLKELMRAMKQYNINFRLNRDVRNLDEETFKLAAEAGCTDISFGVESGSQKILDAMNKRATVYDNKKAVYLAKKYGMHAKCYFMVNFPGEDEETVR
;
A
#
# COMPACT_ATOMS: atom_id res chain seq x y z
N ASN A 1 -4.84 -4.70 -13.18
CA ASN A 1 -5.01 -5.79 -14.17
C ASN A 1 -3.74 -6.64 -14.31
N CYS A 2 -3.05 -6.90 -13.20
CA CYS A 2 -1.88 -7.77 -13.20
C CYS A 2 -2.29 -9.19 -13.63
N ARG A 3 -1.43 -9.89 -14.37
CA ARG A 3 -1.71 -11.21 -14.93
C ARG A 3 -1.67 -12.34 -13.90
N PHE A 4 -1.02 -12.10 -12.75
CA PHE A 4 -0.88 -13.08 -11.66
C PHE A 4 -1.97 -12.98 -10.57
N CYS A 5 -2.64 -11.83 -10.46
CA CYS A 5 -3.54 -11.58 -9.33
C CYS A 5 -4.79 -12.47 -9.43
N SER A 6 -5.03 -13.28 -8.39
CA SER A 6 -6.30 -13.99 -8.19
C SER A 6 -7.37 -12.93 -7.94
N LYS A 7 -8.15 -12.61 -8.96
CA LYS A 7 -9.19 -11.56 -8.89
C LYS A 7 -10.36 -12.06 -8.04
N ILE A 8 -10.20 -12.07 -6.72
CA ILE A 8 -11.22 -12.52 -5.77
C ILE A 8 -12.27 -11.41 -5.68
N GLY A 9 -13.48 -11.66 -6.21
CA GLY A 9 -14.63 -10.74 -6.14
C GLY A 9 -14.96 -9.97 -7.44
N LYS A 10 -15.97 -9.10 -7.36
CA LYS A 10 -16.35 -8.19 -8.47
C LYS A 10 -15.26 -7.13 -8.63
N ARG A 11 -14.89 -6.76 -9.87
CA ARG A 11 -13.91 -5.68 -10.17
C ARG A 11 -14.45 -4.27 -9.87
N LYS A 12 -15.17 -4.11 -8.77
CA LYS A 12 -15.72 -2.84 -8.33
C LYS A 12 -15.05 -2.47 -7.01
N TYR A 13 -14.36 -1.35 -7.01
CA TYR A 13 -13.90 -0.73 -5.79
C TYR A 13 -15.13 -0.20 -5.03
N VAL A 14 -15.23 -0.56 -3.76
CA VAL A 14 -16.31 -0.20 -2.85
C VAL A 14 -15.65 0.45 -1.65
N GLU A 15 -16.12 1.64 -1.29
CA GLU A 15 -15.61 2.40 -0.16
C GLU A 15 -16.61 2.30 0.98
N ALA A 16 -16.11 1.98 2.19
CA ALA A 16 -16.83 2.30 3.41
C ALA A 16 -16.85 3.82 3.60
N SER A 17 -17.82 4.35 4.37
CA SER A 17 -17.82 5.78 4.71
C SER A 17 -16.64 6.12 5.62
N LEU A 18 -16.28 7.40 5.75
CA LEU A 18 -15.20 7.78 6.66
C LEU A 18 -15.61 7.47 8.09
N GLU A 19 -16.85 7.79 8.44
CA GLU A 19 -17.43 7.60 9.77
C GLU A 19 -17.35 6.13 10.19
N GLN A 20 -17.76 5.22 9.31
CA GLN A 20 -17.70 3.78 9.60
C GLN A 20 -16.27 3.31 9.87
N VAL A 21 -15.29 3.75 9.07
CA VAL A 21 -13.88 3.35 9.28
C VAL A 21 -13.35 3.88 10.61
N LEU A 22 -13.72 5.08 11.02
CA LEU A 22 -13.30 5.66 12.29
C LEU A 22 -13.97 4.96 13.48
N GLU A 23 -15.25 4.62 13.38
CA GLU A 23 -15.97 3.79 14.37
C GLU A 23 -15.28 2.44 14.55
N GLU A 24 -14.91 1.75 13.46
CA GLU A 24 -14.18 0.48 13.52
C GLU A 24 -12.78 0.63 14.18
N VAL A 25 -12.09 1.76 13.96
CA VAL A 25 -10.80 2.05 14.61
C VAL A 25 -10.99 2.28 16.12
N GLU A 26 -12.05 3.00 16.52
CA GLU A 26 -12.40 3.21 17.92
C GLU A 26 -12.71 1.89 18.62
N GLU A 27 -13.49 1.00 18.00
CA GLU A 27 -13.77 -0.33 18.53
C GLU A 27 -12.48 -1.14 18.76
N VAL A 28 -11.52 -1.08 17.82
CA VAL A 28 -10.21 -1.74 17.97
C VAL A 28 -9.43 -1.17 19.16
N ILE A 29 -9.46 0.15 19.37
CA ILE A 29 -8.82 0.81 20.51
C ILE A 29 -9.49 0.39 21.83
N ASP A 30 -10.82 0.37 21.87
CA ASP A 30 -11.63 0.02 23.04
C ASP A 30 -11.44 -1.45 23.46
N LEU A 31 -11.17 -2.33 22.50
CA LEU A 31 -10.76 -3.72 22.74
C LEU A 31 -9.34 -3.85 23.32
N GLY A 32 -8.60 -2.74 23.44
CA GLY A 32 -7.25 -2.69 24.02
C GLY A 32 -6.13 -2.93 23.02
N PHE A 33 -6.41 -2.93 21.71
CA PHE A 33 -5.37 -3.03 20.69
C PHE A 33 -4.77 -1.65 20.37
N ASN A 34 -3.51 -1.66 19.97
CA ASN A 34 -2.75 -0.44 19.63
C ASN A 34 -2.20 -0.47 18.20
N TYR A 35 -2.69 -1.40 17.38
CA TYR A 35 -2.24 -1.56 16.00
C TYR A 35 -3.39 -1.99 15.08
N VAL A 36 -3.59 -1.25 13.99
CA VAL A 36 -4.58 -1.56 12.95
C VAL A 36 -3.88 -1.99 11.66
N VAL A 37 -4.43 -3.01 11.01
CA VAL A 37 -4.04 -3.41 9.66
C VAL A 37 -5.19 -3.08 8.73
N PHE A 38 -5.00 -2.09 7.84
CA PHE A 38 -5.97 -1.83 6.78
C PHE A 38 -5.96 -2.98 5.77
N GLY A 39 -7.15 -3.55 5.55
CA GLY A 39 -7.36 -4.76 4.75
C GLY A 39 -7.41 -4.52 3.24
N ASP A 40 -7.37 -3.27 2.79
CA ASP A 40 -7.40 -2.92 1.38
C ASP A 40 -6.25 -3.56 0.59
N ASP A 41 -6.55 -4.10 -0.60
CA ASP A 41 -5.53 -4.56 -1.56
C ASP A 41 -4.66 -3.40 -2.05
N ASN A 42 -5.27 -2.23 -2.23
CA ASN A 42 -4.60 -0.98 -2.54
C ASN A 42 -5.43 0.20 -2.00
N ILE A 43 -5.06 0.71 -0.83
CA ILE A 43 -5.78 1.83 -0.20
C ILE A 43 -5.61 3.15 -0.96
N GLY A 44 -4.59 3.24 -1.84
CA GLY A 44 -4.31 4.41 -2.68
C GLY A 44 -5.05 4.43 -4.02
N ILE A 45 -6.17 3.71 -4.17
CA ILE A 45 -6.99 3.82 -5.40
C ILE A 45 -7.58 5.23 -5.53
N ASN A 46 -7.97 5.83 -4.40
CA ASN A 46 -8.52 7.18 -4.30
C ASN A 46 -7.64 8.02 -3.35
N GLU A 47 -6.63 8.72 -3.90
CA GLU A 47 -5.68 9.50 -3.08
C GLU A 47 -6.36 10.58 -2.23
N SER A 48 -7.41 11.23 -2.74
CA SER A 48 -8.12 12.27 -2.00
C SER A 48 -8.79 11.71 -0.75
N ARG A 49 -9.45 10.55 -0.88
CA ARG A 49 -10.06 9.81 0.24
C ARG A 49 -8.99 9.31 1.23
N LEU A 50 -7.87 8.79 0.74
CA LEU A 50 -6.79 8.36 1.61
C LEU A 50 -6.24 9.53 2.44
N LYS A 51 -6.02 10.70 1.83
CA LYS A 51 -5.58 11.90 2.56
C LYS A 51 -6.61 12.35 3.61
N GLU A 52 -7.89 12.29 3.29
CA GLU A 52 -8.98 12.59 4.23
C GLU A 52 -8.93 11.64 5.44
N LEU A 53 -8.83 10.34 5.19
CA LEU A 53 -8.67 9.33 6.24
C LEU A 53 -7.43 9.59 7.09
N MET A 54 -6.26 9.83 6.49
CA MET A 54 -5.03 10.12 7.24
C MET A 54 -5.16 11.39 8.08
N ARG A 55 -5.86 12.44 7.61
CA ARG A 55 -6.10 13.64 8.43
C ARG A 55 -7.00 13.33 9.63
N ALA A 56 -8.05 12.53 9.44
CA ALA A 56 -8.94 12.12 10.52
C ALA A 56 -8.25 11.18 11.52
N MET A 57 -7.36 10.31 11.05
CA MET A 57 -6.64 9.35 11.89
C MET A 57 -5.72 10.01 12.93
N LYS A 58 -5.27 11.24 12.69
CA LYS A 58 -4.35 11.97 13.59
C LYS A 58 -4.85 12.16 15.02
N GLN A 59 -6.17 12.12 15.22
CA GLN A 59 -6.75 12.23 16.57
C GLN A 59 -6.56 10.96 17.39
N TYR A 60 -6.31 9.82 16.74
CA TYR A 60 -6.10 8.54 17.39
C TYR A 60 -4.62 8.30 17.62
N ASN A 61 -4.25 7.90 18.83
CA ASN A 61 -2.89 7.49 19.17
C ASN A 61 -2.70 5.99 18.90
N ILE A 62 -2.88 5.58 17.64
CA ILE A 62 -2.80 4.18 17.21
C ILE A 62 -1.83 4.03 16.04
N ASN A 63 -1.04 2.95 16.06
CA ASN A 63 -0.16 2.63 14.94
C ASN A 63 -0.92 1.84 13.87
N PHE A 64 -0.52 1.95 12.61
CA PHE A 64 -1.15 1.14 11.58
C PHE A 64 -0.28 0.83 10.38
N ARG A 65 -0.74 -0.16 9.60
CA ARG A 65 -0.18 -0.55 8.30
C ARG A 65 -1.13 -0.28 7.16
N LEU A 66 -0.58 0.19 6.04
CA LEU A 66 -1.27 0.29 4.75
C LEU A 66 -0.73 -0.73 3.72
N ASN A 67 -1.56 -1.17 2.77
CA ASN A 67 -1.10 -1.83 1.54
C ASN A 67 -1.34 -0.91 0.34
N ARG A 68 -0.33 -0.75 -0.52
CA ARG A 68 -0.38 0.16 -1.67
C ARG A 68 0.27 -0.41 -2.91
N ASP A 69 -0.28 -0.03 -4.07
CA ASP A 69 0.44 -0.09 -5.33
C ASP A 69 1.54 0.99 -5.35
N VAL A 70 2.59 0.77 -6.13
CA VAL A 70 3.74 1.69 -6.26
C VAL A 70 3.50 2.83 -7.28
N ARG A 71 2.40 2.77 -8.04
CA ARG A 71 2.07 3.75 -9.07
C ARG A 71 1.38 4.97 -8.47
N ASN A 72 1.53 6.11 -9.14
CA ASN A 72 0.85 7.37 -8.83
C ASN A 72 1.06 7.84 -7.37
N LEU A 73 2.24 7.55 -6.81
CA LEU A 73 2.57 7.97 -5.44
C LEU A 73 2.78 9.47 -5.36
N ASP A 74 2.02 10.07 -4.46
CA ASP A 74 2.14 11.45 -4.03
C ASP A 74 2.84 11.54 -2.67
N GLU A 75 3.80 12.45 -2.55
CA GLU A 75 4.61 12.65 -1.35
C GLU A 75 3.78 13.16 -0.17
N GLU A 76 2.78 14.01 -0.41
CA GLU A 76 1.90 14.53 0.64
C GLU A 76 1.19 13.40 1.39
N THR A 77 0.74 12.37 0.68
CA THR A 77 0.06 11.21 1.28
C THR A 77 0.98 10.49 2.28
N PHE A 78 2.27 10.36 1.99
CA PHE A 78 3.22 9.70 2.90
C PHE A 78 3.49 10.53 4.14
N LYS A 79 3.61 11.85 3.97
CA LYS A 79 3.74 12.79 5.10
C LYS A 79 2.54 12.68 6.04
N LEU A 80 1.32 12.75 5.47
CA LEU A 80 0.09 12.65 6.25
C LEU A 80 -0.05 11.30 6.96
N ALA A 81 0.31 10.21 6.28
CA ALA A 81 0.26 8.88 6.86
C ALA A 81 1.21 8.74 8.06
N ALA A 82 2.45 9.21 7.94
CA ALA A 82 3.40 9.20 9.05
C ALA A 82 2.91 10.06 10.23
N GLU A 83 2.42 11.27 9.96
CA GLU A 83 1.85 12.15 10.99
C GLU A 83 0.61 11.56 11.67
N ALA A 84 -0.08 10.61 11.02
CA ALA A 84 -1.27 9.96 11.54
C ALA A 84 -0.98 8.68 12.34
N GLY A 85 0.26 8.19 12.37
CA GLY A 85 0.64 6.95 13.07
C GLY A 85 0.91 5.75 12.17
N CYS A 86 1.02 5.94 10.84
CA CYS A 86 1.43 4.86 9.95
C CYS A 86 2.89 4.47 10.25
N THR A 87 3.14 3.20 10.55
CA THR A 87 4.49 2.67 10.80
C THR A 87 5.01 1.84 9.64
N ASP A 88 4.11 1.27 8.84
CA ASP A 88 4.43 0.27 7.82
C ASP A 88 3.60 0.49 6.55
N ILE A 89 4.24 0.41 5.38
CA ILE A 89 3.54 0.31 4.10
C ILE A 89 4.03 -0.94 3.37
N SER A 90 3.08 -1.79 2.98
CA SER A 90 3.35 -2.94 2.12
C SER A 90 3.13 -2.57 0.65
N PHE A 91 4.15 -2.76 -0.17
CA PHE A 91 4.14 -2.46 -1.59
C PHE A 91 4.13 -3.73 -2.43
N GLY A 92 3.20 -3.80 -3.39
CA GLY A 92 3.29 -4.74 -4.52
C GLY A 92 4.34 -4.25 -5.52
N VAL A 93 5.62 -4.58 -5.26
CA VAL A 93 6.76 -4.26 -6.13
C VAL A 93 6.98 -5.34 -7.19
N GLU A 94 6.69 -6.59 -6.83
CA GLU A 94 6.72 -7.83 -7.60
C GLU A 94 8.09 -8.26 -8.16
N SER A 95 8.79 -7.38 -8.87
CA SER A 95 10.09 -7.70 -9.48
C SER A 95 11.01 -6.49 -9.56
N GLY A 96 12.33 -6.75 -9.51
CA GLY A 96 13.38 -5.77 -9.80
C GLY A 96 13.67 -5.62 -11.30
N SER A 97 13.08 -6.46 -12.15
CA SER A 97 13.31 -6.47 -13.60
C SER A 97 12.14 -5.83 -14.36
N GLN A 98 12.42 -4.81 -15.16
CA GLN A 98 11.39 -4.16 -15.98
C GLN A 98 10.72 -5.15 -16.96
N LYS A 99 11.51 -6.06 -17.56
CA LYS A 99 11.02 -7.13 -18.44
C LYS A 99 9.92 -7.95 -17.77
N ILE A 100 10.10 -8.29 -16.49
CA ILE A 100 9.16 -9.10 -15.73
C ILE A 100 7.95 -8.28 -15.26
N LEU A 101 8.15 -7.04 -14.82
CA LEU A 101 7.03 -6.13 -14.51
C LEU A 101 6.09 -5.92 -15.71
N ASP A 102 6.66 -5.81 -16.91
CA ASP A 102 5.92 -5.68 -18.16
C ASP A 102 5.20 -7.00 -18.50
N ALA A 103 5.88 -8.15 -18.36
CA ALA A 103 5.29 -9.47 -18.55
C ALA A 103 4.11 -9.73 -17.60
N MET A 104 4.18 -9.24 -16.36
CA MET A 104 3.11 -9.29 -15.37
C MET A 104 1.96 -8.30 -15.66
N ASN A 105 2.13 -7.37 -16.60
CA ASN A 105 1.25 -6.21 -16.79
C ASN A 105 1.04 -5.43 -15.48
N LYS A 106 2.12 -5.25 -14.71
CA LYS A 106 2.09 -4.46 -13.47
C LYS A 106 1.86 -2.98 -13.74
N ARG A 107 2.28 -2.51 -14.92
CA ARG A 107 2.18 -1.11 -15.39
C ARG A 107 2.92 -0.13 -14.48
N ALA A 108 3.97 -0.62 -13.83
CA ALA A 108 4.87 0.15 -12.97
C ALA A 108 6.29 -0.03 -13.50
N THR A 109 7.16 0.89 -13.12
CA THR A 109 8.58 0.81 -13.43
C THR A 109 9.42 0.42 -12.21
N VAL A 110 10.62 -0.08 -12.46
CA VAL A 110 11.62 -0.30 -11.37
C VAL A 110 11.92 1.02 -10.64
N TYR A 111 11.81 2.16 -11.33
CA TYR A 111 11.92 3.48 -10.70
C TYR A 111 10.77 3.76 -9.72
N ASP A 112 9.53 3.43 -10.08
CA ASP A 112 8.37 3.57 -9.18
C ASP A 112 8.55 2.73 -7.91
N ASN A 113 9.06 1.49 -8.05
CA ASN A 113 9.40 0.63 -6.92
C ASN A 113 10.43 1.30 -5.99
N LYS A 114 11.51 1.86 -6.55
CA LYS A 114 12.52 2.59 -5.79
C LYS A 114 11.94 3.84 -5.10
N LYS A 115 11.11 4.60 -5.80
CA LYS A 115 10.45 5.81 -5.27
C LYS A 115 9.53 5.46 -4.09
N ALA A 116 8.77 4.37 -4.18
CA ALA A 116 7.89 3.90 -3.11
C ALA A 116 8.65 3.61 -1.81
N VAL A 117 9.73 2.83 -1.92
CA VAL A 117 10.60 2.50 -0.77
C VAL A 117 11.28 3.75 -0.22
N TYR A 118 11.75 4.64 -1.10
CA TYR A 118 12.37 5.90 -0.70
C TYR A 118 11.40 6.78 0.10
N LEU A 119 10.17 6.98 -0.38
CA LEU A 119 9.17 7.81 0.30
C LEU A 119 8.80 7.24 1.67
N ALA A 120 8.58 5.93 1.79
CA ALA A 120 8.31 5.31 3.08
C ALA A 120 9.46 5.57 4.08
N LYS A 121 10.70 5.29 3.67
CA LYS A 121 11.88 5.52 4.52
C LYS A 121 12.09 7.00 4.88
N LYS A 122 11.86 7.91 3.93
CA LYS A 122 11.99 9.36 4.12
C LYS A 122 11.13 9.87 5.28
N TYR A 123 9.95 9.29 5.46
CA TYR A 123 9.00 9.64 6.52
C TYR A 123 9.03 8.69 7.72
N GLY A 124 10.10 7.91 7.88
CA GLY A 124 10.31 7.06 9.05
C GLY A 124 9.46 5.78 9.08
N MET A 125 8.80 5.42 7.97
CA MET A 125 8.01 4.19 7.86
C MET A 125 8.83 3.02 7.32
N HIS A 126 8.47 1.81 7.74
CA HIS A 126 8.99 0.58 7.17
C HIS A 126 8.34 0.29 5.81
N ALA A 127 9.15 -0.08 4.83
CA ALA A 127 8.69 -0.52 3.53
C ALA A 127 8.76 -2.05 3.45
N LYS A 128 7.61 -2.72 3.48
CA LYS A 128 7.52 -4.16 3.19
C LYS A 128 7.31 -4.33 1.69
N CYS A 129 8.13 -5.14 1.03
CA CYS A 129 8.06 -5.34 -0.42
C CYS A 129 7.64 -6.78 -0.72
N TYR A 130 6.57 -6.95 -1.49
CA TYR A 130 6.18 -8.25 -2.02
C TYR A 130 6.93 -8.52 -3.32
N PHE A 131 7.67 -9.62 -3.37
CA PHE A 131 8.38 -10.10 -4.54
C PHE A 131 7.78 -11.43 -5.00
N MET A 132 7.75 -11.62 -6.32
CA MET A 132 7.34 -12.85 -6.97
C MET A 132 8.47 -13.32 -7.86
N VAL A 133 8.88 -14.57 -7.67
CA VAL A 133 9.93 -15.23 -8.46
C VAL A 133 9.34 -16.42 -9.22
N ASN A 134 9.99 -16.80 -10.32
CA ASN A 134 9.58 -17.78 -11.32
C ASN A 134 8.32 -17.38 -12.12
N PHE A 135 8.13 -16.10 -12.42
CA PHE A 135 7.07 -15.69 -13.34
C PHE A 135 7.39 -16.13 -14.80
N PRO A 136 6.41 -16.47 -15.65
CA PRO A 136 6.69 -16.82 -17.04
C PRO A 136 7.53 -15.77 -17.78
N GLY A 137 8.70 -16.17 -18.26
CA GLY A 137 9.68 -15.29 -18.92
C GLY A 137 10.84 -14.83 -18.02
N GLU A 138 10.85 -15.24 -16.76
CA GLU A 138 11.94 -15.01 -15.79
C GLU A 138 13.09 -16.00 -15.97
N ASP A 139 14.29 -15.51 -15.73
CA ASP A 139 15.59 -16.18 -15.87
C ASP A 139 16.55 -15.72 -14.76
N GLU A 140 17.72 -16.36 -14.62
CA GLU A 140 18.68 -16.04 -13.56
C GLU A 140 19.16 -14.59 -13.58
N GLU A 141 19.23 -13.96 -14.75
CA GLU A 141 19.65 -12.57 -14.89
C GLU A 141 18.58 -11.63 -14.33
N THR A 142 17.32 -11.89 -14.63
CA THR A 142 16.19 -11.07 -14.14
C THR A 142 15.91 -11.21 -12.64
N VAL A 143 16.41 -12.26 -11.99
CA VAL A 143 16.30 -12.48 -10.54
C VAL A 143 17.46 -11.84 -9.74
N ARG A 144 18.65 -11.74 -10.34
CA ARG A 144 19.86 -11.16 -9.71
C ARG A 144 19.74 -9.67 -9.41
#